data_AF-Q3BWL5-F1
#
_entry.id   AF-Q3BWL5-F1
#
_cell.length_a   1.000
_cell.length_b   1.000
_cell.length_c   1.000
_cell.angle_alpha   90.00
_cell.angle_beta   90.00
_cell.angle_gamma   90.00
#
_symmetry.space_group_name_H-M   'P 1'
#
loop_
_entity.id
_entity.type
_entity.pdbx_description
1 polymer ?
#
loop_
_entity_poly.entity_id
_entity_poly.type
_entity_poly.pdbx_seq_one_letter_code
_entity_poly.pdbx_strand_id
1 'polypeptide(L)'
;MLDPRIERMLQETERQSALPPWAAQNLREAVESSPYLAEIMTKAIDNGDLKHISVSKTPNEGGHYSHATRSISINADIFLRSRPEERVDQLTGVLGHEAGHALMARSNEISTYKLSYSIEQSLREGARYGEATVDITPLAKDYIQASRQNEAFAELVSMNSVASRVKHERPNASEGYLLRRMDPTTPCVSNGRLEPGIRLDAEGIQHTGGNIEGPAIKAVGVCQFDRSGIGLGELGKSNYNDYYLSYVVSAGAAVSRNLDQSSTQSMPRIGLNMAALGSSPVQVEAAGIELGGVHPRFHGHLQEGRSRP
;
A
#
# COMPACT_ATOMS: atom_id res chain seq x y z
N MET A 1 6.32 20.55 18.42
CA MET A 1 7.32 21.03 17.44
C MET A 1 7.56 19.89 16.47
N LEU A 2 7.47 20.15 15.17
CA LEU A 2 7.63 19.12 14.15
C LEU A 2 9.08 18.61 14.10
N ASP A 3 9.28 17.33 13.80
CA ASP A 3 10.61 16.75 13.62
C ASP A 3 11.36 17.51 12.49
N PRO A 4 12.59 18.01 12.71
CA PRO A 4 13.34 18.74 11.69
C PRO A 4 13.57 17.97 10.38
N ARG A 5 13.52 16.64 10.41
CA ARG A 5 13.63 15.79 9.21
C ARG A 5 12.35 15.85 8.38
N ILE A 6 11.19 15.84 9.04
CA ILE A 6 9.90 16.02 8.38
C ILE A 6 9.81 17.43 7.79
N GLU A 7 10.25 18.44 8.54
CA GLU A 7 10.31 19.82 8.08
C GLU A 7 11.12 19.96 6.78
N ARG A 8 12.28 19.31 6.70
CA ARG A 8 13.10 19.31 5.49
C ARG A 8 12.41 18.63 4.32
N MET A 9 11.75 17.49 4.53
CA MET A 9 10.98 16.83 3.46
C MET A 9 9.90 17.75 2.90
N LEU A 10 9.14 18.44 3.75
CA LEU A 10 8.10 19.39 3.32
C LEU A 10 8.68 20.55 2.48
N GLN A 11 9.80 21.14 2.94
CA GLN A 11 10.48 22.22 2.21
C GLN A 11 11.05 21.75 0.86
N GLU A 12 11.60 20.53 0.81
CA GLU A 12 12.08 19.92 -0.42
C GLU A 12 10.93 19.67 -1.40
N THR A 13 9.80 19.12 -0.94
CA THR A 13 8.61 18.90 -1.77
C THR A 13 8.08 20.21 -2.36
N GLU A 14 7.97 21.26 -1.55
CA GLU A 14 7.53 22.59 -1.98
C GLU A 14 8.39 23.11 -3.14
N ARG A 15 9.71 23.03 -2.99
CA ARG A 15 10.68 23.50 -3.99
C ARG A 15 10.68 22.64 -5.26
N GLN A 16 10.71 21.33 -5.11
CA GLN A 16 10.85 20.40 -6.23
C GLN A 16 9.57 20.30 -7.08
N SER A 17 8.40 20.38 -6.43
CA SER A 17 7.10 20.24 -7.09
C SER A 17 6.52 21.57 -7.54
N ALA A 18 7.22 22.68 -7.30
CA ALA A 18 6.77 24.06 -7.55
C ALA A 18 5.33 24.30 -7.05
N LEU A 19 5.04 23.81 -5.82
CA LEU A 19 3.70 23.92 -5.26
C LEU A 19 3.33 25.40 -5.06
N PRO A 20 2.10 25.81 -5.41
CA PRO A 20 1.64 27.14 -5.05
C PRO A 20 1.60 27.27 -3.52
N PRO A 21 1.82 28.47 -2.95
CA PRO A 21 1.95 28.65 -1.50
C PRO A 21 0.82 28.04 -0.66
N TRP A 22 -0.43 28.13 -1.14
CA TRP A 22 -1.59 27.55 -0.46
C TRP A 22 -1.57 26.02 -0.44
N ALA A 23 -1.01 25.37 -1.46
CA ALA A 23 -0.89 23.91 -1.51
C ALA A 23 0.23 23.41 -0.60
N ALA A 24 1.37 24.12 -0.59
CA ALA A 24 2.45 23.87 0.37
C ALA A 24 1.97 24.05 1.82
N GLN A 25 1.17 25.09 2.08
CA GLN A 25 0.53 25.32 3.38
C GLN A 25 -0.40 24.18 3.78
N ASN A 26 -1.29 23.72 2.90
CA ASN A 26 -2.17 22.58 3.20
C ASN A 26 -1.38 21.30 3.49
N LEU A 27 -0.31 21.03 2.73
CA LEU A 27 0.55 19.86 2.94
C LEU A 27 1.24 19.91 4.30
N ARG A 28 1.77 21.07 4.67
CA ARG A 28 2.36 21.31 6.00
C ARG A 28 1.32 21.15 7.10
N GLU A 29 0.16 21.77 6.93
CA GLU A 29 -0.93 21.71 7.91
C GLU A 29 -1.37 20.28 8.16
N ALA A 30 -1.47 19.44 7.11
CA ALA A 30 -1.86 18.03 7.24
C ALA A 30 -0.97 17.26 8.24
N VAL A 31 0.32 17.57 8.27
CA VAL A 31 1.26 16.93 9.20
C VAL A 31 1.27 17.62 10.56
N GLU A 32 1.36 18.96 10.59
CA GLU A 32 1.48 19.72 11.83
C GLU A 32 0.24 19.59 12.72
N SER A 33 -0.94 19.49 12.12
CA SER A 33 -2.20 19.36 12.84
C SER A 33 -2.50 17.93 13.30
N SER A 34 -1.72 16.91 12.89
CA SER A 34 -1.90 15.51 13.29
C SER A 34 -0.70 14.98 14.06
N PRO A 35 -0.70 15.06 15.41
CA PRO A 35 0.36 14.47 16.24
C PRO A 35 0.64 13.00 15.95
N TYR A 36 -0.40 12.20 15.69
CA TYR A 36 -0.25 10.79 15.34
C TYR A 36 0.50 10.60 14.02
N LEU A 37 0.14 11.35 12.97
CA LEU A 37 0.84 11.27 11.68
C LEU A 37 2.31 11.65 11.82
N ALA A 38 2.60 12.74 12.54
CA ALA A 38 3.97 13.17 12.79
C ALA A 38 4.79 12.08 13.51
N GLU A 39 4.21 11.40 14.52
CA GLU A 39 4.87 10.30 15.22
C GLU A 39 5.12 9.10 14.29
N ILE A 40 4.14 8.71 13.48
CA ILE A 40 4.27 7.60 12.52
C ILE A 40 5.35 7.90 11.47
N MET A 41 5.37 9.11 10.93
CA MET A 41 6.41 9.55 10.00
C MET A 41 7.79 9.54 10.66
N THR A 42 7.93 10.04 11.89
CA THR A 42 9.19 9.97 12.64
C THR A 42 9.65 8.52 12.82
N LYS A 43 8.76 7.59 13.19
CA LYS A 43 9.09 6.16 13.31
C LYS A 43 9.55 5.57 11.97
N ALA A 44 8.88 5.89 10.87
CA ALA A 44 9.28 5.42 9.54
C ALA A 44 10.66 5.98 9.13
N ILE A 45 10.97 7.22 9.50
CA ILE A 45 12.29 7.81 9.28
C ILE A 45 13.35 7.13 10.16
N ASP A 46 13.04 6.84 11.43
CA ASP A 46 13.96 6.18 12.36
C ASP A 46 14.30 4.75 11.93
N ASN A 47 13.34 4.02 11.36
CA ASN A 47 13.56 2.72 10.73
C ASN A 47 14.35 2.83 9.42
N GLY A 48 14.50 4.04 8.88
CA GLY A 48 15.16 4.30 7.60
C GLY A 48 14.27 4.01 6.38
N ASP A 49 12.97 3.86 6.56
CA ASP A 49 11.99 3.50 5.54
C ASP A 49 11.33 4.72 4.86
N LEU A 50 11.46 5.91 5.44
CA LEU A 50 10.95 7.17 4.86
C LEU A 50 12.04 8.24 4.75
N LYS A 51 12.17 8.85 3.57
CA LYS A 51 13.17 9.88 3.26
C LYS A 51 12.65 11.07 2.47
N HIS A 52 11.61 10.90 1.65
CA HIS A 52 11.14 11.95 0.76
C HIS A 52 9.61 11.99 0.69
N ILE A 53 9.09 13.19 0.45
CA ILE A 53 7.72 13.40 -0.04
C ILE A 53 7.82 14.05 -1.42
N SER A 54 6.97 13.60 -2.34
CA SER A 54 6.88 14.12 -3.69
C SER A 54 5.42 14.31 -4.08
N VAL A 55 5.18 15.08 -5.14
CA VAL A 55 3.87 15.19 -5.77
C VAL A 55 3.95 14.59 -7.16
N SER A 56 2.99 13.73 -7.49
CA SER A 56 2.86 13.11 -8.82
C SER A 56 1.53 13.46 -9.47
N LYS A 57 1.41 13.10 -10.74
CA LYS A 57 0.16 13.15 -11.51
C LYS A 57 -0.23 11.76 -11.99
N THR A 58 0.20 10.73 -11.26
CA THR A 58 -0.09 9.34 -11.62
C THR A 58 -1.59 9.13 -11.52
N PRO A 59 -2.28 8.80 -12.62
CA PRO A 59 -3.73 8.62 -12.58
C PRO A 59 -4.10 7.42 -11.71
N ASN A 60 -5.32 7.45 -11.15
CA ASN A 60 -5.95 6.33 -10.43
C ASN A 60 -5.35 5.98 -9.05
N GLU A 61 -4.48 6.82 -8.49
CA GLU A 61 -3.93 6.65 -7.13
C GLU A 61 -4.10 7.94 -6.32
N GLY A 62 -4.45 7.85 -5.03
CA GLY A 62 -4.47 9.01 -4.13
C GLY A 62 -3.06 9.38 -3.64
N GLY A 63 -2.23 8.37 -3.45
CA GLY A 63 -0.81 8.44 -3.15
C GLY A 63 -0.17 7.07 -3.36
N HIS A 64 1.16 7.02 -3.22
CA HIS A 64 1.92 5.78 -3.29
C HIS A 64 3.24 5.89 -2.51
N TYR A 65 3.54 4.87 -1.71
CA TYR A 65 4.83 4.66 -1.08
C TYR A 65 5.73 3.77 -1.94
N SER A 66 6.91 4.27 -2.29
CA SER A 66 7.95 3.48 -2.95
C SER A 66 9.04 3.06 -1.97
N HIS A 67 9.22 1.75 -1.78
CA HIS A 67 10.29 1.20 -0.95
C HIS A 67 11.69 1.49 -1.52
N ALA A 68 11.84 1.47 -2.86
CA ALA A 68 13.12 1.66 -3.51
C ALA A 68 13.71 3.05 -3.27
N THR A 69 12.87 4.08 -3.35
CA THR A 69 13.25 5.48 -3.12
C THR A 69 12.94 5.96 -1.71
N ARG A 70 12.23 5.15 -0.91
CA ARG A 70 11.77 5.48 0.45
C ARG A 70 10.97 6.78 0.46
N SER A 71 10.06 6.90 -0.51
CA SER A 71 9.35 8.14 -0.79
C SER A 71 7.85 7.95 -0.80
N ILE A 72 7.14 8.89 -0.20
CA ILE A 72 5.70 9.04 -0.38
C ILE A 72 5.46 9.96 -1.58
N SER A 73 4.63 9.53 -2.52
CA SER A 73 4.14 10.37 -3.61
C SER A 73 2.67 10.66 -3.40
N ILE A 74 2.29 11.94 -3.47
CA ILE A 74 0.91 12.39 -3.30
C ILE A 74 0.37 12.81 -4.67
N ASN A 75 -0.83 12.38 -5.02
CA ASN A 75 -1.44 12.82 -6.27
C ASN A 75 -1.85 14.30 -6.20
N ALA A 76 -1.45 15.07 -7.21
CA ALA A 76 -1.78 16.48 -7.35
C ALA A 76 -3.30 16.76 -7.38
N ASP A 77 -4.13 15.80 -7.79
CA ASP A 77 -5.58 15.94 -7.87
C ASP A 77 -6.23 16.20 -6.50
N ILE A 78 -5.58 15.82 -5.41
CA ILE A 78 -6.03 16.17 -4.05
C ILE A 78 -6.17 17.68 -3.88
N PHE A 79 -5.29 18.47 -4.51
CA PHE A 79 -5.34 19.92 -4.44
C PHE A 79 -6.51 20.54 -5.20
N LEU A 80 -7.21 19.77 -6.06
CA LEU A 80 -8.37 20.24 -6.83
C LEU A 80 -9.68 20.22 -6.03
N ARG A 81 -9.73 19.60 -4.84
CA ARG A 81 -10.94 19.61 -3.99
C ARG A 81 -11.28 21.05 -3.59
N SER A 82 -12.55 21.40 -3.60
CA SER A 82 -13.01 22.78 -3.44
C SER A 82 -12.94 23.29 -1.99
N ARG A 83 -13.14 22.42 -1.00
CA ARG A 83 -13.15 22.77 0.42
C ARG A 83 -11.75 22.62 1.04
N PRO A 84 -11.18 23.68 1.66
CA PRO A 84 -9.87 23.61 2.31
C PRO A 84 -9.78 22.51 3.37
N GLU A 85 -10.79 22.38 4.24
CA GLU A 85 -10.82 21.36 5.30
C GLU A 85 -10.72 19.94 4.73
N GLU A 86 -11.56 19.62 3.72
CA GLU A 86 -11.53 18.31 3.05
C GLU A 86 -10.19 18.05 2.34
N ARG A 87 -9.52 19.08 1.80
CA ARG A 87 -8.17 18.92 1.23
C ARG A 87 -7.17 18.48 2.29
N VAL A 88 -7.14 19.15 3.44
CA VAL A 88 -6.17 18.84 4.49
C VAL A 88 -6.48 17.48 5.12
N ASP A 89 -7.74 17.11 5.31
CA ASP A 89 -8.11 15.77 5.76
C ASP A 89 -7.68 14.69 4.77
N GLN A 90 -7.90 14.90 3.47
CA GLN A 90 -7.46 13.96 2.45
C GLN A 90 -5.94 13.83 2.42
N LEU A 91 -5.20 14.94 2.51
CA LEU A 91 -3.74 14.92 2.59
C LEU A 91 -3.27 14.15 3.84
N THR A 92 -3.94 14.36 4.97
CA THR A 92 -3.62 13.69 6.24
C THR A 92 -3.88 12.19 6.15
N GLY A 93 -5.02 11.79 5.57
CA GLY A 93 -5.36 10.38 5.34
C GLY A 93 -4.37 9.70 4.41
N VAL A 94 -4.09 10.30 3.25
CA VAL A 94 -3.14 9.74 2.27
C VAL A 94 -1.73 9.66 2.84
N LEU A 95 -1.21 10.72 3.46
CA LEU A 95 0.09 10.67 4.12
C LEU A 95 0.14 9.58 5.22
N GLY A 96 -0.95 9.44 5.98
CA GLY A 96 -1.09 8.37 6.97
C GLY A 96 -1.05 6.98 6.34
N HIS A 97 -1.81 6.76 5.27
CA HIS A 97 -1.83 5.51 4.52
C HIS A 97 -0.42 5.13 4.04
N GLU A 98 0.23 6.03 3.31
CA GLU A 98 1.56 5.77 2.74
C GLU A 98 2.66 5.64 3.80
N ALA A 99 2.55 6.36 4.91
CA ALA A 99 3.47 6.17 6.05
C ALA A 99 3.23 4.84 6.76
N GLY A 100 1.99 4.33 6.77
CA GLY A 100 1.65 2.98 7.22
C GLY A 100 2.36 1.90 6.39
N HIS A 101 2.39 2.05 5.06
CA HIS A 101 3.20 1.19 4.19
C HIS A 101 4.69 1.32 4.47
N ALA A 102 5.21 2.53 4.73
CA ALA A 102 6.60 2.72 5.11
C ALA A 102 6.97 1.93 6.38
N LEU A 103 6.10 1.91 7.40
CA LEU A 103 6.31 1.09 8.61
C LEU A 103 6.27 -0.42 8.35
N MET A 104 5.54 -0.86 7.32
CA MET A 104 5.44 -2.27 6.93
C MET A 104 6.41 -2.68 5.83
N ALA A 105 7.28 -1.77 5.36
CA ALA A 105 8.15 -1.97 4.22
C ALA A 105 8.99 -3.24 4.32
N ARG A 106 9.61 -3.50 5.48
CA ARG A 106 10.39 -4.71 5.72
C ARG A 106 9.54 -5.99 5.71
N SER A 107 8.33 -5.96 6.27
CA SER A 107 7.42 -7.10 6.25
C SER A 107 6.97 -7.43 4.82
N ASN A 108 6.72 -6.40 4.01
CA ASN A 108 6.36 -6.56 2.61
C ASN A 108 7.53 -7.13 1.78
N GLU A 109 8.77 -6.65 2.02
CA GLU A 109 9.98 -7.18 1.40
C GLU A 109 10.16 -8.68 1.71
N ILE A 110 9.99 -9.08 2.98
CA ILE A 110 10.07 -10.48 3.40
C ILE A 110 9.00 -11.33 2.70
N SER A 111 7.77 -10.84 2.63
CA SER A 111 6.65 -11.57 2.00
C SER A 111 6.88 -11.76 0.49
N THR A 112 7.40 -10.73 -0.16
CA THR A 112 7.78 -10.74 -1.58
C THR A 112 8.93 -11.71 -1.86
N TYR A 113 9.96 -11.70 -1.02
CA TYR A 113 11.08 -12.63 -1.13
C TYR A 113 10.62 -14.08 -0.88
N LYS A 114 9.82 -14.31 0.17
CA LYS A 114 9.26 -15.62 0.52
C LYS A 114 8.48 -16.20 -0.66
N LEU A 115 7.66 -15.38 -1.34
CA LEU A 115 6.90 -15.83 -2.51
C LEU A 115 7.84 -16.33 -3.62
N SER A 116 8.75 -15.48 -4.10
CA SER A 116 9.67 -15.81 -5.20
C SER A 116 10.52 -17.04 -4.87
N TYR A 117 11.07 -17.09 -3.65
CA TYR A 117 11.86 -18.22 -3.17
C TYR A 117 11.04 -19.52 -3.12
N SER A 118 9.82 -19.48 -2.59
CA SER A 118 8.96 -20.67 -2.47
C SER A 118 8.50 -21.19 -3.83
N ILE A 119 8.25 -20.30 -4.80
CA ILE A 119 7.98 -20.69 -6.19
C ILE A 119 9.20 -21.40 -6.77
N GLU A 120 10.41 -20.85 -6.59
CA GLU A 120 11.64 -21.47 -7.10
C GLU A 120 11.85 -22.86 -6.50
N GLN A 121 11.68 -23.02 -5.18
CA GLN A 121 11.79 -24.33 -4.52
C GLN A 121 10.75 -25.31 -5.06
N SER A 122 9.49 -24.88 -5.22
CA SER A 122 8.42 -25.74 -5.75
C SER A 122 8.74 -26.22 -7.17
N LEU A 123 9.24 -25.33 -8.05
CA LEU A 123 9.65 -25.69 -9.41
C LEU A 123 10.82 -26.68 -9.43
N ARG A 124 11.85 -26.46 -8.60
CA ARG A 124 13.01 -27.36 -8.50
C ARG A 124 12.61 -28.73 -7.96
N GLU A 125 11.73 -28.77 -6.97
CA GLU A 125 11.21 -30.01 -6.39
C GLU A 125 10.35 -30.79 -7.40
N GLY A 126 9.40 -30.12 -8.05
CA GLY A 126 8.59 -30.72 -9.10
C GLY A 126 9.45 -31.26 -10.26
N ALA A 127 10.47 -30.51 -10.67
CA ALA A 127 11.42 -30.98 -11.68
C ALA A 127 12.18 -32.24 -11.23
N ARG A 128 12.59 -32.32 -9.96
CA ARG A 128 13.28 -33.48 -9.38
C ARG A 128 12.41 -34.73 -9.36
N TYR A 129 11.11 -34.58 -9.14
CA TYR A 129 10.16 -35.69 -9.08
C TYR A 129 9.43 -35.96 -10.42
N GLY A 130 9.76 -35.21 -11.47
CA GLY A 130 9.17 -35.41 -12.80
C GLY A 130 7.73 -34.93 -12.91
N GLU A 131 7.33 -33.97 -12.09
CA GLU A 131 6.01 -33.35 -12.19
C GLU A 131 5.89 -32.53 -13.49
N ALA A 132 4.72 -32.55 -14.12
CA ALA A 132 4.45 -31.71 -15.28
C ALA A 132 4.00 -30.29 -14.89
N THR A 133 3.45 -30.12 -13.69
CA THR A 133 2.90 -28.85 -13.19
C THR A 133 2.99 -28.81 -11.67
N VAL A 134 3.40 -27.66 -11.12
CA VAL A 134 3.43 -27.38 -9.69
C VAL A 134 2.33 -26.38 -9.32
N ASP A 135 1.48 -26.70 -8.33
CA ASP A 135 0.42 -25.80 -7.89
C ASP A 135 0.94 -24.79 -6.86
N ILE A 136 1.01 -23.51 -7.24
CA ILE A 136 1.46 -22.43 -6.35
C ILE A 136 0.29 -21.69 -5.68
N THR A 137 -0.96 -22.16 -5.84
CA THR A 137 -2.15 -21.54 -5.22
C THR A 137 -2.00 -21.29 -3.72
N PRO A 138 -1.43 -22.20 -2.91
CA PRO A 138 -1.21 -21.93 -1.48
C PRO A 138 -0.23 -20.76 -1.24
N LEU A 139 0.83 -20.66 -2.05
CA LEU A 139 1.81 -19.58 -1.95
C LEU A 139 1.19 -18.23 -2.31
N ALA A 140 0.32 -18.22 -3.32
CA ALA A 140 -0.46 -17.05 -3.69
C ALA A 140 -1.38 -16.60 -2.55
N LYS A 141 -2.09 -17.53 -1.89
CA LYS A 141 -2.97 -17.22 -0.74
C LYS A 141 -2.20 -16.58 0.41
N ASP A 142 -1.04 -17.12 0.76
CA ASP A 142 -0.16 -16.55 1.79
C ASP A 142 0.23 -15.11 1.46
N TYR A 143 0.64 -14.86 0.21
CA TYR A 143 1.04 -13.51 -0.23
C TYR A 143 -0.15 -12.53 -0.21
N ILE A 144 -1.30 -12.93 -0.77
CA ILE A 144 -2.51 -12.10 -0.77
C ILE A 144 -2.96 -11.78 0.65
N GLN A 145 -2.88 -12.73 1.57
CA GLN A 145 -3.21 -12.49 2.98
C GLN A 145 -2.25 -11.48 3.63
N ALA A 146 -0.95 -11.54 3.32
CA ALA A 146 0.03 -10.56 3.80
C ALA A 146 -0.23 -9.17 3.20
N SER A 147 -0.55 -9.08 1.91
CA SER A 147 -0.93 -7.83 1.25
C SER A 147 -2.21 -7.23 1.86
N ARG A 148 -3.21 -8.07 2.14
CA ARG A 148 -4.43 -7.66 2.83
C ARG A 148 -4.16 -7.06 4.21
N GLN A 149 -3.22 -7.63 4.96
CA GLN A 149 -2.79 -7.08 6.25
C GLN A 149 -2.07 -5.75 6.10
N ASN A 150 -1.22 -5.61 5.07
CA ASN A 150 -0.50 -4.38 4.77
C ASN A 150 -1.45 -3.22 4.45
N GLU A 151 -2.40 -3.42 3.52
CA GLU A 151 -3.42 -2.42 3.18
C GLU A 151 -4.29 -2.05 4.39
N ALA A 152 -4.72 -3.05 5.15
CA ALA A 152 -5.55 -2.82 6.33
C ALA A 152 -4.82 -2.03 7.42
N PHE A 153 -3.52 -2.26 7.60
CA PHE A 153 -2.72 -1.49 8.54
C PHE A 153 -2.51 -0.06 8.05
N ALA A 154 -2.16 0.12 6.77
CA ALA A 154 -2.03 1.44 6.15
C ALA A 154 -3.31 2.26 6.32
N GLU A 155 -4.46 1.65 6.07
CA GLU A 155 -5.74 2.34 6.21
C GLU A 155 -6.12 2.62 7.67
N LEU A 156 -5.77 1.74 8.60
CA LEU A 156 -5.92 2.04 10.02
C LEU A 156 -5.09 3.26 10.43
N VAL A 157 -3.85 3.38 9.93
CA VAL A 157 -2.97 4.53 10.15
C VAL A 157 -3.53 5.80 9.49
N SER A 158 -4.12 5.70 8.31
CA SER A 158 -4.86 6.79 7.63
C SER A 158 -5.98 7.32 8.52
N MET A 159 -6.88 6.43 8.96
CA MET A 159 -8.01 6.80 9.83
C MET A 159 -7.54 7.45 11.14
N ASN A 160 -6.52 6.86 11.79
CA ASN A 160 -5.97 7.42 13.02
C ASN A 160 -5.30 8.79 12.82
N SER A 161 -4.65 9.01 11.68
CA SER A 161 -4.05 10.30 11.31
C SER A 161 -5.12 11.38 11.19
N VAL A 162 -6.25 11.09 10.54
CA VAL A 162 -7.38 12.02 10.43
C VAL A 162 -8.04 12.24 11.79
N ALA A 163 -8.19 11.20 12.61
CA ALA A 163 -8.73 11.32 13.97
C ALA A 163 -7.91 12.25 14.85
N SER A 164 -6.59 12.00 14.89
CA SER A 164 -5.65 12.81 15.64
C SER A 164 -5.71 14.27 15.20
N ARG A 165 -5.88 14.52 13.90
CA ARG A 165 -6.06 15.87 13.36
C ARG A 165 -7.30 16.55 13.90
N VAL A 166 -8.45 15.90 13.74
CA VAL A 166 -9.75 16.43 14.17
C VAL A 166 -9.76 16.73 15.67
N LYS A 167 -9.20 15.83 16.49
CA LYS A 167 -9.11 16.02 17.94
C LYS A 167 -8.09 17.09 18.34
N HIS A 168 -7.02 17.28 17.58
CA HIS A 168 -6.07 18.36 17.83
C HIS A 168 -6.72 19.73 17.61
N GLU A 169 -7.49 19.89 16.52
CA GLU A 169 -8.24 21.13 16.25
C GLU A 169 -9.41 21.34 17.20
N ARG A 170 -10.13 20.26 17.51
CA ARG A 170 -11.35 20.26 18.32
C ARG A 170 -11.28 19.12 19.33
N PRO A 171 -10.66 19.34 20.51
CA PRO A 171 -10.51 18.31 21.54
C PRO A 171 -11.82 17.63 21.95
N ASN A 172 -12.92 18.40 21.96
CA ASN A 172 -14.26 17.94 22.32
C ASN A 172 -15.11 17.51 21.11
N ALA A 173 -14.51 17.24 19.95
CA ALA A 173 -15.23 16.75 18.79
C ALA A 173 -16.01 15.47 19.14
N SER A 174 -17.30 15.46 18.82
CA SER A 174 -18.14 14.27 18.96
C SER A 174 -17.76 13.22 17.93
N GLU A 175 -18.08 11.95 18.21
CA GLU A 175 -17.86 10.86 17.26
C GLU A 175 -18.54 11.14 15.91
N GLY A 176 -19.78 11.63 15.91
CA GLY A 176 -20.46 12.01 14.67
C GLY A 176 -19.76 13.14 13.89
N TYR A 177 -19.06 14.06 14.56
CA TYR A 177 -18.23 15.06 13.87
C TYR A 177 -16.99 14.41 13.27
N LEU A 178 -16.31 13.55 14.04
CA LEU A 178 -15.15 12.81 13.59
C LEU A 178 -15.45 11.95 12.35
N LEU A 179 -16.52 11.15 12.40
CA LEU A 179 -16.89 10.27 11.30
C LEU A 179 -17.25 11.04 10.02
N ARG A 180 -17.89 12.21 10.12
CA ARG A 180 -18.14 13.07 8.94
C ARG A 180 -16.86 13.60 8.30
N ARG A 181 -15.81 13.83 9.09
CA ARG A 181 -14.51 14.29 8.60
C ARG A 181 -13.71 13.14 7.97
N MET A 182 -13.89 11.91 8.47
CA MET A 182 -13.26 10.69 7.91
C MET A 182 -13.97 10.14 6.66
N ASP A 183 -15.30 10.24 6.57
CA ASP A 183 -16.12 9.71 5.46
C ASP A 183 -15.53 9.97 4.05
N PRO A 184 -15.06 11.19 3.70
CA PRO A 184 -14.50 11.42 2.37
C PRO A 184 -13.09 10.82 2.16
N THR A 185 -12.40 10.40 3.23
CA THR A 185 -10.98 9.99 3.17
C THR A 185 -10.79 8.47 3.12
N THR A 186 -11.81 7.68 3.46
CA THR A 186 -11.68 6.24 3.64
C THR A 186 -12.95 5.48 3.23
N PRO A 187 -12.86 4.27 2.64
CA PRO A 187 -14.02 3.40 2.43
C PRO A 187 -14.53 2.75 3.73
N CYS A 188 -13.79 2.88 4.84
CA CYS A 188 -14.13 2.27 6.13
C CYS A 188 -15.09 3.10 6.98
N VAL A 189 -15.46 4.28 6.48
CA VAL A 189 -16.58 5.08 6.96
C VAL A 189 -17.50 5.30 5.79
N SER A 190 -18.79 5.05 5.99
CA SER A 190 -19.81 5.29 4.97
C SER A 190 -21.01 5.99 5.57
N ASN A 191 -21.35 7.15 5.02
CA ASN A 191 -22.49 7.95 5.46
C ASN A 191 -22.40 8.30 6.96
N GLY A 192 -21.20 8.68 7.41
CA GLY A 192 -20.88 9.02 8.79
C GLY A 192 -21.00 7.84 9.77
N ARG A 193 -20.88 6.59 9.31
CA ARG A 193 -20.91 5.37 10.13
C ARG A 193 -19.69 4.51 9.87
N LEU A 194 -19.14 3.92 10.91
CA LEU A 194 -18.07 2.93 10.80
C LEU A 194 -18.58 1.65 10.12
N GLU A 195 -17.76 1.08 9.26
CA GLU A 195 -17.99 -0.27 8.74
C GLU A 195 -17.96 -1.33 9.86
N PRO A 196 -18.66 -2.46 9.70
CA PRO A 196 -18.81 -3.45 10.77
C PRO A 196 -17.48 -3.97 11.33
N GLY A 197 -17.39 -4.02 12.66
CA GLY A 197 -16.23 -4.57 13.37
C GLY A 197 -15.15 -3.53 13.71
N ILE A 198 -15.17 -2.36 13.08
CA ILE A 198 -14.29 -1.25 13.44
C ILE A 198 -14.76 -0.63 14.76
N ARG A 199 -13.80 -0.33 15.64
CA ARG A 199 -14.04 0.27 16.95
C ARG A 199 -13.01 1.36 17.21
N LEU A 200 -13.48 2.51 17.63
CA LEU A 200 -12.66 3.64 18.05
C LEU A 200 -12.66 3.74 19.58
N ASP A 201 -11.58 4.23 20.16
CA ASP A 201 -11.56 4.69 21.56
C ASP A 201 -12.17 6.09 21.71
N ALA A 202 -12.05 6.70 22.89
CA ALA A 202 -12.61 8.03 23.18
C ALA A 202 -11.94 9.15 22.36
N GLU A 203 -10.68 8.92 21.99
CA GLU A 203 -9.85 9.77 21.16
C GLU A 203 -10.14 9.57 19.66
N GLY A 204 -10.97 8.58 19.30
CA GLY A 204 -11.28 8.29 17.89
C GLY A 204 -10.23 7.41 17.21
N ILE A 205 -9.37 6.76 17.99
CA ILE A 205 -8.22 5.97 17.53
C ILE A 205 -8.53 4.48 17.59
N GLN A 206 -8.06 3.76 16.57
CA GLN A 206 -8.04 2.31 16.52
C GLN A 206 -6.72 1.76 17.05
N HIS A 207 -6.80 0.70 17.84
CA HIS A 207 -5.64 0.01 18.41
C HIS A 207 -5.50 -1.39 17.84
N THR A 208 -4.29 -1.72 17.36
CA THR A 208 -3.97 -3.09 16.91
C THR A 208 -3.66 -4.02 18.09
N GLY A 209 -3.36 -3.47 19.26
CA GLY A 209 -2.87 -4.23 20.42
C GLY A 209 -1.53 -4.92 20.16
N GLY A 210 -0.75 -4.43 19.18
CA GLY A 210 0.50 -5.06 18.74
C GLY A 210 0.31 -6.34 17.92
N ASN A 211 -0.92 -6.61 17.44
CA ASN A 211 -1.24 -7.82 16.68
C ASN A 211 -1.77 -7.48 15.28
N ILE A 212 -0.97 -7.76 14.25
CA ILE A 212 -1.34 -7.55 12.84
C ILE A 212 -2.45 -8.51 12.35
N GLU A 213 -2.66 -9.63 13.05
CA GLU A 213 -3.75 -10.57 12.78
C GLU A 213 -4.99 -10.32 13.66
N GLY A 214 -4.94 -9.23 14.42
CA GLY A 214 -5.97 -8.83 15.38
C GLY A 214 -7.28 -8.40 14.71
N PRO A 215 -8.35 -8.28 15.52
CA PRO A 215 -9.68 -7.95 15.03
C PRO A 215 -9.75 -6.58 14.33
N ALA A 216 -8.98 -5.57 14.80
CA ALA A 216 -8.96 -4.25 14.18
C ALA A 216 -8.49 -4.31 12.72
N ILE A 217 -7.35 -4.97 12.48
CA ILE A 217 -6.79 -5.15 11.13
C ILE A 217 -7.72 -6.00 10.26
N LYS A 218 -8.32 -7.06 10.83
CA LYS A 218 -9.27 -7.89 10.09
C LYS A 218 -10.48 -7.08 9.61
N ALA A 219 -11.06 -6.24 10.47
CA ALA A 219 -12.20 -5.39 10.15
C ALA A 219 -11.86 -4.33 9.09
N VAL A 220 -10.74 -3.62 9.26
CA VAL A 220 -10.29 -2.63 8.26
C VAL A 220 -9.99 -3.30 6.92
N GLY A 221 -9.41 -4.49 6.91
CA GLY A 221 -9.20 -5.24 5.66
C GLY A 221 -10.50 -5.57 4.91
N VAL A 222 -11.65 -5.66 5.58
CA VAL A 222 -12.93 -5.89 4.90
C VAL A 222 -13.33 -4.67 4.06
N CYS A 223 -13.27 -3.47 4.62
CA CYS A 223 -13.64 -2.25 3.89
C CYS A 223 -12.54 -1.79 2.92
N GLN A 224 -11.26 -1.93 3.31
CA GLN A 224 -10.15 -1.45 2.50
C GLN A 224 -9.72 -2.42 1.41
N PHE A 225 -9.65 -3.72 1.66
CA PHE A 225 -9.10 -4.68 0.70
C PHE A 225 -10.21 -5.47 0.00
N ASP A 226 -11.15 -6.00 0.77
CA ASP A 226 -12.16 -6.95 0.26
C ASP A 226 -13.30 -6.24 -0.50
N ARG A 227 -13.62 -4.98 -0.14
CA ARG A 227 -14.79 -4.25 -0.65
C ARG A 227 -14.47 -2.93 -1.35
N SER A 228 -13.26 -2.40 -1.22
CA SER A 228 -12.91 -1.14 -1.89
C SER A 228 -13.06 -1.30 -3.41
N GLY A 229 -13.50 -0.22 -4.06
CA GLY A 229 -13.92 -0.24 -5.46
C GLY A 229 -12.79 -0.54 -6.45
N ILE A 230 -13.20 -0.67 -7.71
CA ILE A 230 -12.31 -0.72 -8.87
C ILE A 230 -11.58 0.62 -9.02
N GLY A 231 -10.25 0.59 -9.09
CA GLY A 231 -9.44 1.80 -9.15
C GLY A 231 -7.94 1.57 -9.30
N LEU A 232 -7.47 0.34 -9.11
CA LEU A 232 -6.05 0.02 -9.09
C LEU A 232 -5.55 -0.55 -10.43
N GLY A 233 -4.23 -0.58 -10.57
CA GLY A 233 -3.55 -1.09 -11.76
C GLY A 233 -3.56 -0.10 -12.93
N GLU A 234 -2.86 -0.45 -14.01
CA GLU A 234 -2.59 0.43 -15.16
C GLU A 234 -3.87 1.06 -15.76
N LEU A 235 -4.96 0.30 -15.76
CA LEU A 235 -6.25 0.72 -16.31
C LEU A 235 -7.20 1.34 -15.28
N GLY A 236 -6.83 1.41 -14.00
CA GLY A 236 -7.67 1.93 -12.93
C GLY A 236 -8.97 1.14 -12.71
N LYS A 237 -8.95 -0.15 -13.02
CA LYS A 237 -10.15 -1.01 -13.04
C LYS A 237 -10.05 -2.21 -12.11
N SER A 238 -8.94 -2.36 -11.41
CA SER A 238 -8.66 -3.54 -10.58
C SER A 238 -9.09 -3.27 -9.15
N ASN A 239 -9.55 -4.31 -8.49
CA ASN A 239 -9.56 -4.35 -7.03
C ASN A 239 -8.16 -4.75 -6.52
N TYR A 240 -7.97 -4.69 -5.20
CA TYR A 240 -6.70 -5.05 -4.58
C TYR A 240 -6.30 -6.51 -4.80
N ASN A 241 -7.24 -7.45 -4.74
CA ASN A 241 -6.94 -8.86 -4.93
C ASN A 241 -6.36 -9.14 -6.32
N ASP A 242 -6.99 -8.61 -7.36
CA ASP A 242 -6.55 -8.75 -8.75
C ASP A 242 -5.19 -8.07 -8.98
N TYR A 243 -4.99 -6.89 -8.38
CA TYR A 243 -3.72 -6.16 -8.42
C TYR A 243 -2.58 -6.97 -7.79
N TYR A 244 -2.77 -7.49 -6.58
CA TYR A 244 -1.72 -8.29 -5.94
C TYR A 244 -1.54 -9.68 -6.57
N LEU A 245 -2.57 -10.25 -7.19
CA LEU A 245 -2.44 -11.47 -7.97
C LEU A 245 -1.63 -11.26 -9.26
N SER A 246 -1.68 -10.07 -9.86
CA SER A 246 -0.84 -9.77 -11.04
C SER A 246 0.65 -9.80 -10.68
N TYR A 247 1.00 -9.37 -9.46
CA TYR A 247 2.34 -9.53 -8.92
C TYR A 247 2.74 -11.01 -8.79
N VAL A 248 1.85 -11.86 -8.24
CA VAL A 248 2.11 -13.31 -8.11
C VAL A 248 2.42 -13.95 -9.47
N VAL A 249 1.62 -13.62 -10.49
CA VAL A 249 1.84 -14.15 -11.85
C VAL A 249 3.17 -13.64 -12.42
N SER A 250 3.48 -12.36 -12.23
CA SER A 250 4.72 -11.74 -12.71
C SER A 250 5.97 -12.35 -12.05
N ALA A 251 5.91 -12.57 -10.73
CA ALA A 251 6.97 -13.23 -9.97
C ALA A 251 7.18 -14.68 -10.41
N GLY A 252 6.08 -15.44 -10.59
CA GLY A 252 6.15 -16.81 -11.10
C GLY A 252 6.78 -16.89 -12.49
N ALA A 253 6.38 -15.99 -13.39
CA ALA A 253 6.95 -15.90 -14.72
C ALA A 253 8.45 -15.55 -14.70
N ALA A 254 8.86 -14.61 -13.84
CA ALA A 254 10.27 -14.25 -13.69
C ALA A 254 11.12 -15.40 -13.16
N VAL A 255 10.65 -16.11 -12.12
CA VAL A 255 11.35 -17.27 -11.56
C VAL A 255 11.47 -18.40 -12.59
N SER A 256 10.39 -18.72 -13.30
CA SER A 256 10.41 -19.74 -14.35
C SER A 256 11.44 -19.42 -15.43
N ARG A 257 11.46 -18.18 -15.93
CA ARG A 257 12.45 -17.73 -16.92
C ARG A 257 13.89 -17.88 -16.42
N ASN A 258 14.15 -17.49 -15.17
CA ASN A 258 15.49 -17.59 -14.58
C ASN A 258 15.96 -19.05 -14.44
N LEU A 259 15.06 -19.96 -14.07
CA LEU A 259 15.36 -21.39 -13.98
C LEU A 259 15.62 -22.01 -15.36
N ASP A 260 14.81 -21.68 -16.36
CA ASP A 260 14.97 -22.16 -17.74
C ASP A 260 16.30 -21.69 -18.35
N GLN A 261 16.78 -20.50 -17.98
CA GLN A 261 18.08 -19.97 -18.44
C GLN A 261 19.28 -20.58 -17.69
N SER A 262 19.09 -21.02 -16.44
CA SER A 262 20.17 -21.48 -15.56
C SER A 262 20.29 -23.00 -15.46
N SER A 263 19.39 -23.75 -16.09
CA SER A 263 19.34 -25.21 -16.03
C SER A 263 19.05 -25.83 -17.40
N THR A 264 19.62 -27.01 -17.65
CA THR A 264 19.27 -27.85 -18.82
C THR A 264 18.12 -28.83 -18.50
N GLN A 265 17.72 -28.92 -17.23
CA GLN A 265 16.57 -29.71 -16.81
C GLN A 265 15.27 -28.98 -17.20
N SER A 266 14.34 -29.69 -17.82
CA SER A 266 12.99 -29.17 -18.09
C SER A 266 12.30 -28.83 -16.77
N MET A 267 11.86 -27.59 -16.60
CA MET A 267 11.07 -27.16 -15.46
C MET A 267 9.58 -27.50 -15.65
N PRO A 268 8.84 -27.85 -14.57
CA PRO A 268 7.39 -27.97 -14.63
C PRO A 268 6.72 -26.63 -14.92
N ARG A 269 5.49 -26.69 -15.44
CA ARG A 269 4.65 -25.48 -15.58
C ARG A 269 4.15 -25.02 -14.20
N ILE A 270 3.86 -23.74 -14.07
CA ILE A 270 3.18 -23.19 -12.90
C ILE A 270 1.67 -23.37 -13.06
N GLY A 271 1.03 -23.97 -12.06
CA GLY A 271 -0.43 -24.04 -11.90
C GLY A 271 -0.91 -23.01 -10.87
N LEU A 272 -2.01 -22.33 -11.19
CA LEU A 272 -2.65 -21.34 -10.31
C LEU A 272 -4.17 -21.42 -10.44
N ASN A 273 -4.87 -21.73 -9.35
CA ASN A 273 -6.32 -21.83 -9.33
C ASN A 273 -6.96 -20.47 -9.02
N MET A 274 -7.26 -19.72 -10.08
CA MET A 274 -7.84 -18.38 -10.00
C MET A 274 -9.18 -18.33 -9.26
N ALA A 275 -10.04 -19.34 -9.45
CA ALA A 275 -11.33 -19.41 -8.77
C ALA A 275 -11.14 -19.57 -7.24
N ALA A 276 -10.17 -20.37 -6.81
CA ALA A 276 -9.82 -20.51 -5.39
C ALA A 276 -9.16 -19.26 -4.79
N LEU A 277 -8.72 -18.31 -5.64
CA LEU A 277 -8.15 -17.02 -5.28
C LEU A 277 -9.18 -15.88 -5.44
N GLY A 278 -10.44 -16.20 -5.77
CA GLY A 278 -11.50 -15.20 -5.91
C GLY A 278 -11.32 -14.27 -7.11
N SER A 279 -10.64 -14.73 -8.17
CA SER A 279 -10.33 -13.93 -9.36
C SER A 279 -10.46 -14.75 -10.66
N SER A 280 -10.13 -14.13 -11.80
CA SER A 280 -10.04 -14.77 -13.11
C SER A 280 -8.80 -14.29 -13.87
N PRO A 281 -8.30 -15.07 -14.86
CA PRO A 281 -7.15 -14.63 -15.66
C PRO A 281 -7.34 -13.26 -16.31
N VAL A 282 -8.52 -12.98 -16.86
CA VAL A 282 -8.85 -11.71 -17.53
C VAL A 282 -8.76 -10.53 -16.57
N GLN A 283 -9.20 -10.70 -15.31
CA GLN A 283 -9.14 -9.64 -14.30
C GLN A 283 -7.68 -9.34 -13.90
N VAL A 284 -6.86 -10.38 -13.73
CA VAL A 284 -5.45 -10.22 -13.38
C VAL A 284 -4.63 -9.66 -14.54
N GLU A 285 -4.91 -10.06 -15.78
CA GLU A 285 -4.30 -9.46 -16.97
C GLU A 285 -4.63 -7.97 -17.07
N ALA A 286 -5.89 -7.59 -16.83
CA ALA A 286 -6.32 -6.20 -16.84
C ALA A 286 -5.70 -5.37 -15.69
N ALA A 287 -5.25 -6.02 -14.62
CA ALA A 287 -4.55 -5.36 -13.52
C ALA A 287 -3.09 -5.01 -13.83
N GLY A 288 -2.52 -5.60 -14.89
CA GLY A 288 -1.17 -5.36 -15.36
C GLY A 288 -0.23 -6.47 -14.90
N ILE A 289 0.13 -7.37 -15.82
CA ILE A 289 1.12 -8.43 -15.61
C ILE A 289 2.43 -8.03 -16.28
N GLU A 290 3.54 -8.13 -15.55
CA GLU A 290 4.87 -7.89 -16.07
C GLU A 290 5.58 -9.18 -16.47
N LEU A 291 5.66 -9.43 -17.77
CA LEU A 291 6.33 -10.61 -18.34
C LEU A 291 7.74 -10.32 -18.88
N GLY A 292 8.30 -9.13 -18.66
CA GLY A 292 9.66 -8.76 -19.07
C GLY A 292 9.80 -8.26 -20.53
N GLY A 293 8.72 -7.71 -21.11
CA GLY A 293 8.76 -6.97 -22.38
C GLY A 293 8.93 -5.46 -22.17
N VAL A 294 9.45 -4.74 -23.18
CA VAL A 294 9.63 -3.27 -23.13
C VAL A 294 8.27 -2.57 -23.18
N HIS A 295 7.61 -2.43 -22.04
CA HIS A 295 6.50 -1.50 -21.81
C HIS A 295 6.61 -0.90 -20.39
N PRO A 296 6.10 0.32 -20.15
CA PRO A 296 6.55 1.14 -19.04
C PRO A 296 5.87 0.77 -17.70
N ARG A 297 6.65 0.04 -16.89
CA ARG A 297 6.93 0.23 -15.45
C ARG A 297 5.81 -0.01 -14.42
N PHE A 298 5.90 -1.13 -13.70
CA PHE A 298 5.85 -1.17 -12.24
C PHE A 298 7.18 -0.71 -11.66
N HIS A 299 7.12 0.23 -10.72
CA HIS A 299 8.27 0.59 -9.87
C HIS A 299 8.26 -0.19 -8.56
N GLY A 300 8.32 -1.51 -8.70
CA GLY A 300 8.72 -2.47 -7.67
C GLY A 300 9.89 -3.30 -8.18
N HIS A 301 10.98 -2.67 -8.62
CA HIS A 301 12.14 -3.39 -9.15
C HIS A 301 12.90 -4.09 -8.03
N LEU A 302 12.74 -5.42 -7.97
CA LEU A 302 13.73 -6.34 -7.44
C LEU A 302 15.06 -6.08 -8.15
N GLN A 303 16.13 -5.84 -7.39
CA GLN A 303 17.48 -5.67 -7.92
C GLN A 303 17.89 -6.88 -8.76
N GLU A 304 18.25 -6.64 -10.02
CA GLU A 304 19.23 -7.49 -10.71
C GLU A 304 20.57 -7.36 -9.99
N GLY A 305 20.94 -8.39 -9.23
CA GLY A 305 22.30 -8.56 -8.76
C GLY A 305 23.22 -8.82 -9.95
N ARG A 306 23.80 -7.78 -10.54
CA ARG A 306 24.94 -7.93 -11.45
C ARG A 306 26.21 -8.12 -10.64
N SER A 307 26.63 -9.38 -10.56
CA SER A 307 28.02 -9.76 -10.40
C SER A 307 28.87 -8.97 -11.40
N ARG A 308 29.92 -8.32 -10.93
CA ARG A 308 31.01 -7.85 -11.79
C ARG A 308 32.26 -8.70 -11.53
N PRO A 309 33.08 -8.91 -12.57
CA PRO A 309 34.24 -9.80 -12.53
C PRO A 309 35.31 -9.36 -11.52
#